data_AF-A0A225UMC9-F1
#
_entry.id   AF-A0A225UMC9-F1
#
_cell.length_a   1.000
_cell.length_b   1.000
_cell.length_c   1.000
_cell.angle_alpha   90.00
_cell.angle_beta   90.00
_cell.angle_gamma   90.00
#
_symmetry.space_group_name_H-M   'P 1'
#
loop_
_entity.id
_entity.type
_entity.pdbx_description
1 polymer ?
#
loop_
_entity_poly.entity_id
_entity_poly.type
_entity_poly.pdbx_seq_one_letter_code
_entity_poly.pdbx_strand_id
1 'polypeptide(L)'
;MPRTPHPEAARVRLLAACNSDVNKAKRMGFAKELRQHMEAGDFIVYYDETNFNVYCKRSQGRTKRGERATVVLPLSKGANLQVQCAVSTEMGLVHCRLERGSITMNVNAAFVDEIYDKVKSSTIFHEHFEGKKVVVVLDNAPAHNRPKTSSPSEMTSSCFG
;
A
#
# COMPACT_ATOMS: atom_id res chain seq x y z
N MET A 1 -31.06 9.73 -45.68
CA MET A 1 -30.85 8.49 -44.90
C MET A 1 -31.00 8.83 -43.42
N PRO A 2 -31.95 8.22 -42.68
CA PRO A 2 -32.02 8.40 -41.23
C PRO A 2 -30.85 7.67 -40.57
N ARG A 3 -30.18 8.29 -39.59
CA ARG A 3 -29.11 7.66 -38.83
C ARG A 3 -29.73 6.60 -37.91
N THR A 4 -29.27 5.36 -38.02
CA THR A 4 -29.56 4.31 -37.05
C THR A 4 -28.99 4.70 -35.67
N PRO A 5 -29.73 4.52 -34.56
CA PRO A 5 -29.19 4.75 -33.23
C PRO A 5 -28.04 3.76 -32.99
N HIS A 6 -26.91 4.28 -32.50
CA HIS A 6 -25.83 3.45 -32.01
C HIS A 6 -26.33 2.67 -30.79
N PRO A 7 -26.07 1.35 -30.66
CA PRO A 7 -26.47 0.62 -29.46
C PRO A 7 -25.83 1.30 -28.25
N GLU A 8 -26.69 1.71 -27.31
CA GLU A 8 -26.28 2.20 -26.00
C GLU A 8 -25.45 1.08 -25.37
N ALA A 9 -24.15 1.33 -25.21
CA ALA A 9 -23.22 0.37 -24.64
C ALA A 9 -23.78 -0.06 -23.28
N ALA A 10 -24.20 -1.31 -23.18
CA ALA A 10 -24.66 -1.90 -21.94
C ALA A 10 -23.62 -1.61 -20.87
N ARG A 11 -23.94 -0.71 -19.94
CA ARG A 11 -23.12 -0.45 -18.76
C ARG A 11 -23.14 -1.72 -17.93
N VAL A 12 -22.17 -2.60 -18.17
CA VAL A 12 -21.85 -3.71 -17.28
C VAL A 12 -21.43 -3.09 -15.96
N ARG A 13 -22.39 -2.86 -15.06
CA ARG A 13 -22.08 -2.55 -13.66
C ARG A 13 -21.48 -3.81 -13.08
N LEU A 14 -20.16 -3.82 -12.92
CA LEU A 14 -19.43 -4.80 -12.13
C LEU A 14 -19.84 -4.63 -10.65
N LEU A 15 -21.05 -5.06 -10.28
CA LEU A 15 -21.57 -4.99 -8.91
C LEU A 15 -20.70 -5.77 -7.92
N ALA A 16 -19.92 -6.75 -8.41
CA ALA A 16 -18.98 -7.54 -7.62
C ALA A 16 -17.71 -6.76 -7.18
N ALA A 17 -17.44 -5.58 -7.75
CA ALA A 17 -16.30 -4.74 -7.37
C ALA A 17 -16.68 -3.60 -6.40
N CYS A 18 -17.95 -3.48 -6.03
CA CYS A 18 -18.39 -2.50 -5.05
C CYS A 18 -18.14 -3.00 -3.62
N ASN A 19 -17.71 -2.11 -2.72
CA ASN A 19 -17.60 -2.46 -1.30
C ASN A 19 -18.98 -2.88 -0.76
N SER A 20 -19.02 -4.05 -0.13
CA SER A 20 -20.18 -4.48 0.65
C SER A 20 -20.46 -3.49 1.80
N ASP A 21 -21.68 -3.46 2.30
CA ASP A 21 -22.01 -2.59 3.45
C ASP A 21 -21.20 -2.98 4.69
N VAL A 22 -20.83 -4.26 4.81
CA VAL A 22 -19.89 -4.74 5.83
C VAL A 22 -18.52 -4.08 5.67
N ASN A 23 -17.95 -4.07 4.47
CA ASN A 23 -16.65 -3.44 4.23
C ASN A 23 -16.73 -1.92 4.41
N LYS A 24 -17.84 -1.27 4.03
CA LYS A 24 -18.05 0.16 4.30
C LYS A 24 -18.08 0.45 5.80
N ALA A 25 -18.76 -0.40 6.59
CA ALA A 25 -18.83 -0.25 8.04
C ALA A 25 -17.44 -0.42 8.68
N LYS A 26 -16.66 -1.42 8.26
CA LYS A 26 -15.28 -1.60 8.72
C LYS A 26 -14.38 -0.43 8.34
N ARG A 27 -14.44 0.04 7.08
CA ARG A 27 -13.72 1.23 6.61
C ARG A 27 -14.09 2.48 7.39
N MET A 28 -15.36 2.64 7.76
CA MET A 28 -15.80 3.74 8.62
C MET A 28 -15.24 3.63 10.03
N GLY A 29 -15.24 2.42 10.62
CA GLY A 29 -14.63 2.16 11.93
C GLY A 29 -13.16 2.55 11.95
N PHE A 30 -12.39 2.02 10.99
CA PHE A 30 -10.98 2.36 10.79
C PHE A 30 -10.77 3.86 10.61
N ALA A 31 -11.56 4.53 9.76
CA ALA A 31 -11.41 5.97 9.52
C ALA A 31 -11.68 6.81 10.78
N LYS A 32 -12.57 6.34 11.68
CA LYS A 32 -12.82 6.99 12.97
C LYS A 32 -11.63 6.80 13.92
N GLU A 33 -11.10 5.59 14.02
CA GLU A 33 -9.92 5.30 14.85
C GLU A 33 -8.68 6.08 14.38
N LEU A 34 -8.41 6.07 13.07
CA LEU A 34 -7.30 6.84 12.50
C LEU A 34 -7.47 8.33 12.80
N ARG A 35 -8.69 8.86 12.70
CA ARG A 35 -8.97 10.26 13.04
C ARG A 35 -8.71 10.57 14.51
N GLN A 36 -9.04 9.65 15.43
CA GLN A 36 -8.73 9.83 16.85
C GLN A 36 -7.22 9.94 17.09
N HIS A 37 -6.42 9.13 16.41
CA HIS A 37 -4.96 9.24 16.47
C HIS A 37 -4.45 10.57 15.89
N MET A 38 -5.03 11.03 14.78
CA MET A 38 -4.71 12.34 14.21
C MET A 38 -5.04 13.48 15.19
N GLU A 39 -6.22 13.43 15.83
CA GLU A 39 -6.68 14.42 16.81
C GLU A 39 -5.85 14.38 18.12
N ALA A 40 -5.38 13.20 18.53
CA ALA A 40 -4.48 13.02 19.66
C ALA A 40 -3.06 13.55 19.38
N GLY A 41 -2.74 13.85 18.12
CA GLY A 41 -1.40 14.26 17.68
C GLY A 41 -0.40 13.12 17.74
N ASP A 42 -0.84 11.88 17.50
CA ASP A 42 0.06 10.74 17.38
C ASP A 42 0.86 10.78 16.07
N PHE A 43 2.04 10.15 16.07
CA PHE A 43 2.90 10.10 14.90
C PHE A 43 2.44 9.00 13.94
N ILE A 44 1.91 9.40 12.78
CA ILE A 44 1.32 8.48 11.81
C ILE A 44 2.32 8.17 10.69
N VAL A 45 2.49 6.87 10.40
CA VAL A 45 3.26 6.35 9.28
C VAL A 45 2.37 5.48 8.41
N TYR A 46 2.36 5.77 7.12
CA TYR A 46 1.69 4.95 6.10
C TYR A 46 2.71 4.02 5.48
N TYR A 47 2.41 2.73 5.49
CA TYR A 47 3.24 1.67 4.96
C TYR A 47 2.46 0.90 3.90
N ASP A 48 3.08 0.72 2.73
CA ASP A 48 2.53 -0.08 1.63
C ASP A 48 3.66 -0.74 0.83
N GLU A 49 3.29 -1.77 0.07
CA GLU A 49 4.19 -2.48 -0.84
C GLU A 49 3.73 -2.40 -2.29
N THR A 50 4.67 -2.23 -3.20
CA THR A 50 4.38 -2.25 -4.63
C THR A 50 5.27 -3.20 -5.40
N ASN A 51 4.65 -3.93 -6.33
CA ASN A 51 5.30 -4.92 -7.18
C ASN A 51 5.70 -4.32 -8.52
N PHE A 52 6.98 -4.43 -8.86
CA PHE A 52 7.54 -4.09 -10.16
C PHE A 52 7.98 -5.37 -10.88
N ASN A 53 7.21 -5.78 -11.89
CA ASN A 53 7.67 -6.79 -12.83
C ASN A 53 8.63 -6.14 -13.84
N VAL A 54 9.94 -6.39 -13.67
CA VAL A 54 10.99 -5.82 -14.52
C VAL A 54 10.88 -6.30 -15.97
N TYR A 55 10.33 -7.50 -16.20
CA TYR A 55 10.13 -8.05 -17.54
C TYR A 55 9.05 -7.29 -18.34
N CYS A 56 8.07 -6.71 -17.65
CA CYS A 56 7.03 -5.90 -18.28
C CYS A 56 7.54 -4.53 -18.77
N LYS A 57 8.77 -4.14 -18.42
CA LYS A 57 9.36 -2.86 -18.84
C LYS A 57 10.00 -3.00 -20.23
N ARG A 58 9.53 -2.21 -21.20
CA ARG A 58 10.09 -2.13 -22.55
C ARG A 58 10.88 -0.84 -22.72
N SER A 59 12.13 -0.93 -23.17
CA SER A 59 12.94 0.25 -23.50
C SER A 59 12.70 0.75 -24.92
N GLN A 60 12.46 -0.16 -25.89
CA GLN A 60 12.26 0.19 -27.30
C GLN A 60 11.28 -0.77 -28.00
N GLY A 61 10.62 -0.28 -29.05
CA GLY A 61 9.73 -1.08 -29.88
C GLY A 61 9.89 -0.88 -31.37
N ARG A 62 9.70 -1.95 -32.14
CA ARG A 62 9.75 -1.93 -33.61
C ARG A 62 8.43 -2.43 -34.18
N THR A 63 7.99 -1.78 -35.25
CA THR A 63 6.77 -2.11 -36.02
C THR A 63 6.90 -1.48 -37.40
N LYS A 64 6.06 -1.89 -38.36
CA LYS A 64 6.01 -1.25 -39.68
C LYS A 64 5.50 0.19 -39.56
N ARG A 65 5.95 1.07 -40.46
CA ARG A 65 5.54 2.48 -40.49
C ARG A 65 4.01 2.57 -40.67
N GLY A 66 3.34 3.27 -39.75
CA GLY A 66 1.88 3.38 -39.72
C GLY A 66 1.18 2.41 -38.74
N GLU A 67 1.90 1.46 -38.16
CA GLU A 67 1.35 0.53 -37.17
C GLU A 67 1.81 0.88 -35.74
N ARG A 68 1.04 0.46 -34.73
CA ARG A 68 1.40 0.64 -33.31
C ARG A 68 2.23 -0.55 -32.83
N ALA A 69 3.45 -0.29 -32.35
CA ALA A 69 4.33 -1.33 -31.80
C ALA A 69 3.78 -1.88 -30.48
N THR A 70 2.93 -2.90 -30.54
CA THR A 70 2.30 -3.52 -29.37
C THR A 70 2.92 -4.90 -29.11
N VAL A 71 3.23 -5.21 -27.85
CA VAL A 71 3.63 -6.56 -27.41
C VAL A 71 2.71 -6.93 -26.26
N VAL A 72 2.10 -8.11 -26.35
CA VAL A 72 1.35 -8.70 -25.24
C VAL A 72 2.33 -9.53 -24.42
N LEU A 73 2.63 -9.07 -23.21
CA LEU A 73 3.51 -9.79 -22.29
C LEU A 73 2.67 -10.55 -21.26
N PRO A 74 3.04 -11.81 -20.94
CA PRO A 74 2.45 -12.50 -19.81
C PRO A 74 2.79 -11.76 -18.52
N LEU A 75 1.76 -11.43 -17.71
CA LEU A 75 1.91 -10.69 -16.45
C LEU A 75 2.85 -11.37 -15.43
N SER A 76 3.01 -12.68 -15.54
CA SER A 76 3.68 -13.53 -14.54
C SER A 76 5.11 -13.94 -14.90
N LYS A 77 5.67 -13.49 -16.03
CA LYS A 77 7.03 -13.86 -16.43
C LYS A 77 8.04 -12.83 -15.92
N GLY A 78 9.15 -13.29 -15.34
CA GLY A 78 10.26 -12.45 -14.88
C GLY A 78 10.40 -12.38 -13.36
N ALA A 79 11.54 -11.85 -12.89
CA ALA A 79 11.76 -11.58 -11.47
C ALA A 79 10.93 -10.36 -11.05
N ASN A 80 10.09 -10.53 -10.03
CA ASN A 80 9.38 -9.43 -9.40
C ASN A 80 10.30 -8.75 -8.39
N LEU A 81 10.45 -7.44 -8.54
CA LEU A 81 11.04 -6.57 -7.54
C LEU A 81 9.90 -5.98 -6.72
N GLN A 82 9.96 -6.12 -5.41
CA GLN A 82 9.02 -5.50 -4.48
C GLN A 82 9.69 -4.30 -3.82
N VAL A 83 8.95 -3.21 -3.70
CA VAL A 83 9.35 -2.04 -2.92
C VAL A 83 8.45 -1.99 -1.69
N GLN A 84 9.05 -2.11 -0.50
CA GLN A 84 8.40 -1.73 0.76
C GLN A 84 8.68 -0.25 1.01
N CYS A 85 7.64 0.53 1.31
CA CYS A 85 7.80 1.97 1.48
C CYS A 85 6.94 2.49 2.63
N ALA A 86 7.58 3.22 3.54
CA ALA A 86 6.95 3.87 4.68
C ALA A 86 7.14 5.39 4.61
N VAL A 87 6.04 6.13 4.69
CA VAL A 87 6.00 7.59 4.60
C VAL A 87 5.18 8.19 5.73
N SER A 88 5.52 9.40 6.15
CA SER A 88 4.80 10.18 7.16
C SER A 88 4.59 11.60 6.66
N THR A 89 3.55 12.26 7.12
CA THR A 89 3.31 13.69 6.84
C THR A 89 4.42 14.57 7.40
N GLU A 90 4.97 14.20 8.56
CA GLU A 90 5.92 15.02 9.31
C GLU A 90 7.36 14.83 8.84
N MET A 91 7.73 13.60 8.47
CA MET A 91 9.11 13.23 8.11
C MET A 91 9.28 12.97 6.59
N GLY A 92 8.20 12.89 5.82
CA GLY A 92 8.26 12.48 4.42
C GLY A 92 8.59 11.00 4.29
N LEU A 93 9.68 10.66 3.61
CA LEU A 93 10.12 9.26 3.48
C LEU A 93 10.77 8.79 4.79
N VAL A 94 10.14 7.84 5.47
CA VAL A 94 10.67 7.24 6.71
C VAL A 94 11.64 6.12 6.38
N HIS A 95 11.18 5.15 5.57
CA HIS A 95 12.00 4.01 5.18
C HIS A 95 11.56 3.45 3.84
N CYS A 96 12.51 2.89 3.08
CA CYS A 96 12.20 2.09 1.92
C CYS A 96 13.17 0.93 1.80
N ARG A 97 12.69 -0.19 1.27
CA ARG A 97 13.48 -1.38 1.00
C ARG A 97 13.10 -2.01 -0.33
N LEU A 98 14.12 -2.51 -1.03
CA LEU A 98 13.97 -3.29 -2.24
C LEU A 98 14.12 -4.76 -1.89
N GLU A 99 13.08 -5.54 -2.17
CA GLU A 99 13.04 -6.98 -1.94
C GLU A 99 12.88 -7.72 -3.26
N ARG A 100 13.60 -8.84 -3.43
CA ARG A 100 13.43 -9.71 -4.59
C ARG A 100 12.50 -10.86 -4.23
N GLY A 101 11.49 -11.10 -5.06
CA GLY A 101 10.50 -12.15 -4.80
C GLY A 101 9.40 -11.68 -3.86
N SER A 102 8.78 -12.62 -3.15
CA SER A 102 7.65 -12.35 -2.26
C SER A 102 8.10 -12.00 -0.84
N ILE A 103 7.51 -10.95 -0.26
CA ILE A 103 7.66 -10.63 1.16
C ILE A 103 7.00 -11.71 2.02
N THR A 104 7.78 -12.26 2.95
CA THR A 104 7.29 -13.18 3.97
C THR A 104 6.92 -12.39 5.23
N MET A 105 6.14 -13.01 6.13
CA MET A 105 5.75 -12.39 7.39
C MET A 105 6.95 -11.90 8.22
N ASN A 106 8.06 -12.65 8.24
CA ASN A 106 9.25 -12.26 9.01
C ASN A 106 9.96 -11.04 8.39
N VAL A 107 10.01 -10.96 7.05
CA VAL A 107 10.57 -9.81 6.33
C VAL A 107 9.73 -8.57 6.60
N ASN A 108 8.40 -8.72 6.57
CA ASN A 108 7.48 -7.64 6.90
C ASN A 108 7.64 -7.17 8.36
N ALA A 109 7.70 -8.09 9.32
CA ALA A 109 7.87 -7.74 10.73
C ALA A 109 9.17 -6.96 10.97
N ALA A 110 10.29 -7.43 10.40
CA ALA A 110 11.57 -6.72 10.49
C ALA A 110 11.50 -5.31 9.88
N PHE A 111 10.79 -5.15 8.77
CA PHE A 111 10.60 -3.83 8.16
C PHE A 111 9.81 -2.88 9.07
N VAL A 112 8.77 -3.37 9.75
CA VAL A 112 7.98 -2.57 10.70
C VAL A 112 8.80 -2.16 11.93
N ASP A 113 9.63 -3.07 12.46
CA ASP A 113 10.55 -2.75 13.57
C ASP A 113 11.54 -1.65 13.14
N GLU A 114 12.10 -1.74 11.93
CA GLU A 114 12.99 -0.70 11.38
C GLU A 114 12.31 0.64 11.15
N ILE A 115 11.02 0.66 10.76
CA ILE A 115 10.23 1.91 10.70
C ILE A 115 10.20 2.55 12.09
N TYR A 116 9.88 1.76 13.12
CA TYR A 116 9.75 2.25 14.49
C TYR A 116 11.07 2.84 15.01
N ASP A 117 12.17 2.12 14.82
CA ASP A 117 13.50 2.58 15.23
C ASP A 117 13.88 3.88 14.51
N LYS A 118 13.57 4.00 13.22
CA LYS A 118 13.80 5.24 12.46
C LYS A 118 12.95 6.41 12.93
N VAL A 119 11.68 6.17 13.25
CA VAL A 119 10.81 7.21 13.81
C VAL A 119 11.34 7.64 15.17
N LYS A 120 11.57 6.70 16.09
CA LYS A 120 12.02 7.00 17.46
C LYS A 120 13.41 7.61 17.51
N SER A 121 14.28 7.37 16.52
CA SER A 121 15.60 8.02 16.44
C SER A 121 15.59 9.40 15.77
N SER A 122 14.48 9.80 15.13
CA SER A 122 14.39 11.08 14.42
C SER A 122 14.31 12.27 15.37
N THR A 123 14.93 13.40 15.00
CA THR A 123 14.83 14.65 15.78
C THR A 123 13.40 15.17 15.81
N ILE A 124 12.67 15.06 14.69
CA ILE A 124 11.25 15.44 14.57
C ILE A 124 10.42 14.76 15.65
N PHE A 125 10.63 13.45 15.88
CA PHE A 125 9.89 12.73 16.90
C PHE A 125 10.22 13.23 18.31
N HIS A 126 11.50 13.42 18.63
CA HIS A 126 11.90 13.91 19.95
C HIS A 126 11.43 15.35 20.22
N GLU A 127 11.44 16.23 19.23
CA GLU A 127 11.11 17.65 19.41
C GLU A 127 9.60 17.91 19.47
N HIS A 128 8.79 17.09 18.79
CA HIS A 128 7.37 17.38 18.57
C HIS A 128 6.41 16.26 18.98
N PHE A 129 6.92 15.03 19.15
CA PHE A 129 6.11 13.83 19.38
C PHE A 129 6.59 13.01 20.59
N GLU A 130 7.40 13.59 21.47
CA GLU A 130 7.81 12.93 22.71
C GLU A 130 6.58 12.55 23.55
N GLY A 131 6.53 11.30 24.00
CA GLY A 131 5.37 10.73 24.72
C GLY A 131 4.15 10.42 23.85
N LYS A 132 4.20 10.66 22.53
CA LYS A 132 3.14 10.26 21.58
C LYS A 132 3.32 8.84 21.09
N LYS A 133 2.23 8.24 20.61
CA LYS A 133 2.28 6.90 20.00
C LYS A 133 2.79 6.98 18.58
N VAL A 134 3.42 5.90 18.13
CA VAL A 134 3.75 5.68 16.71
C VAL A 134 2.70 4.73 16.15
N VAL A 135 1.92 5.23 15.18
CA VAL A 135 0.82 4.50 14.56
C VAL A 135 1.22 4.14 13.14
N VAL A 136 1.34 2.84 12.84
CA VAL A 136 1.65 2.35 11.50
C VAL A 136 0.35 1.88 10.83
N VAL A 137 0.05 2.49 9.70
CA VAL A 137 -1.13 2.20 8.87
C VAL A 137 -0.71 1.34 7.69
N LEU A 138 -1.34 0.17 7.55
CA LEU A 138 -1.07 -0.80 6.48
C LEU A 138 -2.35 -1.56 6.10
N ASP A 139 -2.33 -2.22 4.94
CA ASP A 139 -3.43 -3.07 4.50
C ASP A 139 -3.48 -4.41 5.28
N ASN A 140 -4.57 -5.16 5.13
CA ASN A 140 -4.74 -6.47 5.78
C ASN A 140 -4.22 -7.64 4.92
N ALA A 141 -3.07 -7.50 4.25
CA ALA A 141 -2.47 -8.60 3.53
C ALA A 141 -2.09 -9.77 4.49
N PRO A 142 -2.14 -11.03 4.05
CA PRO A 142 -1.80 -12.17 4.90
C PRO A 142 -0.40 -12.10 5.54
N ALA A 143 0.58 -11.51 4.83
CA ALA A 143 1.94 -11.33 5.36
C ALA A 143 2.00 -10.34 6.54
N HIS A 144 0.97 -9.53 6.74
CA HIS A 144 0.87 -8.55 7.83
C HIS A 144 0.25 -9.13 9.09
N ASN A 145 -0.42 -10.28 8.97
CA ASN A 145 -1.10 -10.94 10.07
C ASN A 145 -0.12 -11.77 10.91
N ARG A 146 0.51 -11.11 11.88
CA ARG A 146 1.39 -11.75 12.86
C ARG A 146 0.57 -12.62 13.85
N PRO A 147 1.04 -13.82 14.23
CA PRO A 147 0.63 -14.42 15.50
C PRO A 147 1.20 -13.57 16.64
N LYS A 148 0.36 -13.22 17.61
CA LYS A 148 0.66 -12.34 18.75
C LYS A 148 1.85 -12.86 19.57
N THR A 149 3.07 -12.44 19.26
CA THR A 149 4.22 -12.60 20.16
C THR A 149 5.02 -11.31 20.18
N SER A 150 4.75 -10.51 21.22
CA SER A 150 5.51 -9.34 21.68
C SER A 150 5.83 -8.27 20.63
N SER A 151 5.00 -7.24 20.55
CA SER A 151 5.42 -5.88 20.15
C SER A 151 5.38 -4.97 21.40
N PRO A 152 6.19 -3.90 21.45
CA PRO A 152 6.11 -2.90 22.51
C PRO A 152 4.69 -2.34 22.62
N SER A 153 4.25 -2.03 23.85
CA SER A 153 2.90 -1.59 24.21
C SER A 153 2.39 -0.32 23.48
N GLU A 154 3.22 0.32 22.66
CA GLU A 154 2.94 1.59 21.99
C GLU A 154 2.65 1.48 20.48
N MET A 155 2.81 0.31 19.87
CA MET A 155 2.59 0.13 18.42
C MET A 155 1.20 -0.46 18.16
N THR A 156 0.31 0.36 17.60
CA THR A 156 -0.99 -0.09 17.10
C THR A 156 -0.93 -0.20 15.58
N SER A 157 -0.90 -1.42 15.06
CA SER A 157 -1.20 -1.70 13.66
C SER A 157 -2.72 -1.83 13.50
N SER A 158 -3.38 -0.92 12.79
CA SER A 158 -4.78 -1.13 12.40
C SER A 158 -4.84 -1.66 10.97
N CYS A 159 -5.22 -2.92 10.84
CA CYS A 159 -5.33 -3.59 9.55
C CYS A 159 -6.63 -3.19 8.85
N PHE A 160 -6.54 -2.75 7.60
CA PHE A 160 -7.69 -2.37 6.78
C PHE A 160 -8.32 -3.57 6.07
N GLY A 161 -9.61 -3.86 6.33
CA GLY A 161 -10.38 -4.93 5.66
C GLY A 161 -11.85 -4.61 5.46
#